data_AF-A0A254UNL6-F1
#
_entry.id   AF-A0A254UNL6-F1
#
_cell.length_a   1.000
_cell.length_b   1.000
_cell.length_c   1.000
_cell.angle_alpha   90.00
_cell.angle_beta   90.00
_cell.angle_gamma   90.00
#
_symmetry.space_group_name_H-M   'P 1'
#
loop_
_entity.id
_entity.type
_entity.pdbx_description
1 polymer ?
#
loop_
_entity_poly.entity_id
_entity_poly.type
_entity_poly.pdbx_seq_one_letter_code
_entity_poly.pdbx_strand_id
1 'polypeptide(L)'
;MSAQHLSIYLDDWILEQVRAGEHNFFKRLIGAVEAADWTVSLHRTGPEARAAVPAREGYALYRMEPPTHARALTCRRTYVGAFWHVEAEAERWDWPVAQAAFDADEVDGDAAAQFFFSTRNRLYPGVKPSDEEDLAFIPLQGRLLDHRSFQSVSPVQMIEEVLARHSGPVVATLHPNEDYTARGIEALEAISARHPRFRFQSGGSRELLRRCRFVATQNSALALEGFFLRKPAILFGLSDFHHIAGSVPRDGIEAAFEKLRETPPVARYLYWFLQLQSLNAGRPEFEDRLRSRLRHFGWPI
;
A
#
# COMPACT_ATOMS: atom_id res chain seq x y z
N MET A 1 5.08 34.22 12.04
CA MET A 1 4.67 33.51 10.82
C MET A 1 5.76 32.51 10.50
N SER A 2 5.44 31.24 10.26
CA SER A 2 6.46 30.27 9.81
C SER A 2 7.02 30.69 8.46
N ALA A 3 8.34 30.56 8.24
CA ALA A 3 8.92 30.76 6.92
C ALA A 3 8.18 29.93 5.85
N GLN A 4 7.87 30.55 4.70
CA GLN A 4 7.31 29.88 3.50
C GLN A 4 8.42 29.07 2.82
N HIS A 5 8.86 28.02 3.50
CA HIS A 5 9.96 27.16 3.10
C HIS A 5 9.59 25.70 3.33
N LEU A 6 9.84 24.86 2.31
CA LEU A 6 9.67 23.41 2.37
C LEU A 6 11.02 22.71 2.29
N SER A 7 11.38 21.96 3.33
CA SER A 7 12.49 21.02 3.30
C SER A 7 12.01 19.61 2.97
N ILE A 8 12.50 19.01 1.88
CA ILE A 8 12.15 17.65 1.46
C ILE A 8 13.30 16.69 1.84
N TYR A 9 12.98 15.62 2.56
CA TYR A 9 13.94 14.63 3.05
C TYR A 9 13.76 13.29 2.32
N LEU A 10 14.84 12.84 1.68
CA LEU A 10 14.84 11.72 0.74
C LEU A 10 16.05 10.81 0.96
N ASP A 11 15.89 9.51 0.69
CA ASP A 11 17.03 8.59 0.55
C ASP A 11 17.87 8.93 -0.69
N ASP A 12 19.15 8.58 -0.66
CA ASP A 12 20.17 9.04 -1.63
C ASP A 12 19.77 8.88 -3.09
N TRP A 13 19.35 7.68 -3.48
CA TRP A 13 19.04 7.37 -4.88
C TRP A 13 17.80 8.14 -5.38
N ILE A 14 16.82 8.43 -4.52
CA ILE A 14 15.68 9.29 -4.89
C ILE A 14 16.11 10.74 -4.92
N LEU A 15 16.91 11.18 -3.94
CA LEU A 15 17.40 12.56 -3.87
C LEU A 15 18.14 12.96 -5.15
N GLU A 16 18.97 12.07 -5.68
CA GLU A 16 19.67 12.27 -6.96
C GLU A 16 18.69 12.43 -8.13
N GLN A 17 17.69 11.55 -8.25
CA GLN A 17 16.65 11.65 -9.29
C GLN A 17 15.82 12.95 -9.19
N VAL A 18 15.55 13.41 -7.96
CA VAL A 18 14.81 14.66 -7.73
C VAL A 18 15.65 15.87 -8.12
N ARG A 19 16.95 15.88 -7.76
CA ARG A 19 17.88 16.95 -8.16
C ARG A 19 18.07 17.02 -9.69
N ALA A 20 18.05 15.88 -10.36
CA ALA A 20 18.09 15.81 -11.82
C ALA A 20 16.75 16.18 -12.50
N GLY A 21 15.67 16.36 -11.74
CA GLY A 21 14.34 16.67 -12.28
C GLY A 21 13.66 15.48 -12.97
N GLU A 22 14.12 14.26 -12.73
CA GLU A 22 13.67 13.04 -13.40
C GLU A 22 12.48 12.37 -12.67
N HIS A 23 12.32 12.64 -11.38
CA HIS A 23 11.24 12.05 -10.59
C HIS A 23 9.93 12.84 -10.70
N ASN A 24 9.02 12.39 -11.56
CA ASN A 24 7.77 13.09 -11.92
C ASN A 24 6.97 13.66 -10.72
N PHE A 25 6.69 12.87 -9.68
CA PHE A 25 5.91 13.34 -8.52
C PHE A 25 6.58 14.53 -7.81
N PHE A 26 7.88 14.43 -7.51
CA PHE A 26 8.61 15.48 -6.80
C PHE A 26 8.82 16.71 -7.69
N LYS A 27 9.10 16.53 -8.99
CA LYS A 27 9.18 17.65 -9.94
C LYS A 27 7.90 18.49 -9.90
N ARG A 28 6.73 17.84 -9.98
CA ARG A 28 5.43 18.52 -9.95
C ARG A 28 5.11 19.08 -8.57
N LEU A 29 5.46 18.38 -7.50
CA LEU A 29 5.28 18.87 -6.13
C LEU A 29 6.08 20.13 -5.86
N ILE A 30 7.36 20.14 -6.25
CA ILE A 30 8.24 21.30 -6.12
C ILE A 30 7.67 22.47 -6.93
N GLY A 31 7.33 22.25 -8.20
CA GLY A 31 6.71 23.29 -9.03
C GLY A 31 5.39 23.83 -8.46
N ALA A 32 4.56 22.98 -7.86
CA ALA A 32 3.31 23.41 -7.23
C ALA A 32 3.53 24.30 -6.00
N VAL A 33 4.60 24.03 -5.25
CA VAL A 33 4.98 24.76 -4.04
C VAL A 33 5.66 26.08 -4.38
N GLU A 34 6.59 26.07 -5.33
CA GLU A 34 7.27 27.28 -5.82
C GLU A 34 6.31 28.26 -6.52
N ALA A 35 5.31 27.73 -7.24
CA ALA A 35 4.25 28.55 -7.84
C ALA A 35 3.35 29.25 -6.80
N ALA A 36 3.46 28.91 -5.52
CA ALA A 36 2.78 29.56 -4.41
C ALA A 36 3.74 30.46 -3.58
N ASP A 37 4.87 30.88 -4.17
CA ASP A 37 5.90 31.74 -3.58
C ASP A 37 6.67 31.14 -2.39
N TRP A 38 6.66 29.81 -2.27
CA TRP A 38 7.49 29.11 -1.28
C TRP A 38 8.84 28.72 -1.86
N THR A 39 9.86 28.67 -1.01
CA THR A 39 11.17 28.14 -1.38
C THR A 39 11.28 26.65 -1.02
N VAL A 40 12.04 25.88 -1.79
CA VAL A 40 12.26 24.45 -1.53
C VAL A 40 13.74 24.14 -1.33
N SER A 41 14.05 23.26 -0.38
CA SER A 41 15.38 22.68 -0.22
C SER A 41 15.31 21.14 -0.15
N LEU A 42 16.32 20.48 -0.70
CA LEU A 42 16.39 19.02 -0.80
C LEU A 42 17.51 18.48 0.09
N HIS A 43 17.15 17.59 1.02
CA HIS A 43 18.05 17.04 2.02
C HIS A 43 18.07 15.52 1.95
N ARG A 44 19.23 14.95 2.27
CA ARG A 44 19.33 13.53 2.59
C ARG A 44 18.62 13.28 3.92
N THR A 45 17.81 12.22 3.99
CA THR A 45 17.23 11.78 5.27
C THR A 45 18.23 10.98 6.09
N GLY A 46 17.93 10.78 7.37
CA GLY A 46 18.76 10.02 8.30
C GLY A 46 18.49 10.40 9.76
N PRO A 47 18.94 9.61 10.75
CA PRO A 47 18.62 9.84 12.15
C PRO A 47 18.99 11.24 12.64
N GLU A 48 20.20 11.70 12.33
CA GLU A 48 20.70 13.02 12.72
C GLU A 48 19.91 14.15 12.05
N ALA A 49 19.70 14.05 10.72
CA ALA A 49 18.95 15.03 9.97
C ALA A 49 17.53 15.16 10.52
N ARG A 50 16.85 14.04 10.76
CA ARG A 50 15.48 13.99 11.29
C ARG A 50 15.39 14.57 12.70
N ALA A 51 16.36 14.30 13.57
CA ALA A 51 16.40 14.85 14.92
C ALA A 51 16.57 16.38 14.96
N ALA A 52 17.26 16.95 13.97
CA ALA A 52 17.50 18.39 13.88
C ALA A 52 16.33 19.19 13.28
N VAL A 53 15.43 18.55 12.52
CA VAL A 53 14.34 19.25 11.80
C VAL A 53 13.36 20.01 12.67
N PRO A 54 12.88 19.48 13.81
CA PRO A 54 11.89 20.20 14.63
C PRO A 54 12.34 21.58 15.10
N ALA A 55 13.65 21.84 15.17
CA ALA A 55 14.23 23.14 15.52
C ALA A 55 14.35 24.11 14.34
N ARG A 56 14.10 23.66 13.10
CA ARG A 56 14.13 24.51 11.90
C ARG A 56 12.78 25.21 11.69
N GLU A 57 12.84 26.43 11.17
CA GLU A 57 11.64 27.10 10.68
C GLU A 57 11.15 26.47 9.37
N GLY A 58 9.85 26.65 9.09
CA GLY A 58 9.20 26.16 7.88
C GLY A 58 8.54 24.79 8.04
N TYR A 59 8.41 24.10 6.92
CA TYR A 59 7.66 22.85 6.74
C TYR A 59 8.59 21.76 6.25
N ALA A 60 8.23 20.50 6.53
CA ALA A 60 9.02 19.36 6.09
C ALA A 60 8.15 18.32 5.38
N LEU A 61 8.73 17.69 4.36
CA LEU A 61 8.13 16.53 3.71
C LEU A 61 9.13 15.38 3.73
N TYR A 62 8.72 14.26 4.32
CA TYR A 62 9.49 13.03 4.33
C TYR A 62 8.95 12.05 3.29
N ARG A 63 9.78 11.14 2.79
CA ARG A 63 9.30 10.04 1.94
C ARG A 63 9.28 8.75 2.73
N MET A 64 8.10 8.18 2.96
CA MET A 64 7.91 6.90 3.64
C MET A 64 8.45 6.81 5.08
N GLU A 65 8.68 7.96 5.72
CA GLU A 65 9.09 8.03 7.12
C GLU A 65 8.09 8.85 7.93
N PRO A 66 7.97 8.60 9.26
CA PRO A 66 7.08 9.37 10.12
C PRO A 66 7.40 10.88 10.09
N PRO A 67 6.40 11.76 10.06
CA PRO A 67 6.61 13.18 10.33
C PRO A 67 7.22 13.41 11.72
N THR A 68 8.02 14.46 11.87
CA THR A 68 8.79 14.73 13.11
C THR A 68 8.16 15.82 14.00
N HIS A 69 7.20 16.57 13.48
CA HIS A 69 6.55 17.70 14.14
C HIS A 69 5.26 18.09 13.39
N ALA A 70 4.43 18.95 13.97
CA ALA A 70 3.08 19.28 13.45
C ALA A 70 3.04 19.95 12.05
N ARG A 71 4.17 20.49 11.57
CA ARG A 71 4.29 21.07 10.21
C ARG A 71 4.96 20.12 9.21
N ALA A 72 5.29 18.91 9.63
CA ALA A 72 5.81 17.88 8.75
C ALA A 72 4.68 17.02 8.20
N LEU A 73 4.85 16.58 6.96
CA LEU A 73 4.05 15.54 6.32
C LEU A 73 4.97 14.44 5.80
N THR A 74 4.38 13.31 5.44
CA THR A 74 5.03 12.22 4.76
C THR A 74 4.35 11.97 3.42
N CYS A 75 5.11 11.59 2.40
CA CYS A 75 4.58 11.16 1.12
C CYS A 75 4.97 9.73 0.81
N ARG A 76 4.06 9.03 0.13
CA ARG A 76 4.28 7.64 -0.23
C ARG A 76 3.48 7.27 -1.48
N ARG A 77 4.13 6.55 -2.39
CA ARG A 77 3.46 6.00 -3.58
C ARG A 77 2.40 4.98 -3.16
N THR A 78 1.22 5.10 -3.74
CA THR A 78 0.10 4.16 -3.59
C THR A 78 0.32 3.01 -4.54
N TYR A 79 0.85 1.89 -4.04
CA TYR A 79 0.95 0.55 -4.67
C TYR A 79 1.31 0.48 -6.17
N VAL A 80 0.44 0.95 -7.07
CA VAL A 80 0.56 0.93 -8.53
C VAL A 80 0.59 2.33 -9.15
N GLY A 81 1.19 2.45 -10.33
CA GLY A 81 1.07 3.65 -11.17
C GLY A 81 1.65 4.94 -10.55
N ALA A 82 1.04 6.07 -10.90
CA ALA A 82 1.46 7.41 -10.51
C ALA A 82 0.62 7.98 -9.35
N PHE A 83 0.08 7.10 -8.51
CA PHE A 83 -0.76 7.46 -7.37
C PHE A 83 0.07 7.66 -6.11
N TRP A 84 -0.22 8.70 -5.35
CA TRP A 84 0.52 9.12 -4.16
C TRP A 84 -0.40 9.61 -3.07
N HIS A 85 0.03 9.42 -1.83
CA HIS A 85 -0.53 10.09 -0.66
C HIS A 85 0.50 11.07 -0.09
N VAL A 86 -0.02 12.15 0.49
CA VAL A 86 0.69 13.09 1.35
C VAL A 86 -0.14 13.20 2.63
N GLU A 87 0.44 12.85 3.78
CA GLU A 87 -0.27 12.52 5.01
C GLU A 87 0.48 12.98 6.26
N ALA A 88 -0.24 13.11 7.38
CA ALA A 88 0.33 13.45 8.68
C ALA A 88 0.92 12.26 9.46
N GLU A 89 0.63 11.02 9.03
CA GLU A 89 1.10 9.78 9.65
C GLU A 89 1.73 8.85 8.61
N ALA A 90 2.72 8.03 9.00
CA ALA A 90 3.36 7.08 8.07
C ALA A 90 2.59 5.77 7.93
N GLU A 91 1.84 5.44 8.98
CA GLU A 91 0.96 4.30 9.16
C GLU A 91 -0.24 4.42 8.24
N ARG A 92 -0.24 3.64 7.15
CA ARG A 92 -1.29 3.70 6.11
C ARG A 92 -2.69 3.51 6.66
N TRP A 93 -2.85 2.65 7.66
CA TRP A 93 -4.14 2.35 8.28
C TRP A 93 -4.71 3.51 9.11
N ASP A 94 -3.89 4.51 9.43
CA ASP A 94 -4.34 5.73 10.12
C ASP A 94 -4.60 6.88 9.13
N TRP A 95 -4.42 6.66 7.82
CA TRP A 95 -4.68 7.68 6.81
C TRP A 95 -6.19 7.96 6.68
N PRO A 96 -6.58 9.19 6.25
CA PRO A 96 -7.98 9.53 6.05
C PRO A 96 -8.75 8.57 5.12
N VAL A 97 -8.10 7.98 4.11
CA VAL A 97 -8.72 6.99 3.23
C VAL A 97 -9.09 5.68 3.96
N ALA A 98 -8.29 5.26 4.94
CA ALA A 98 -8.57 4.07 5.74
C ALA A 98 -9.80 4.29 6.63
N GLN A 99 -10.01 5.53 7.09
CA GLN A 99 -11.14 5.91 7.94
C GLN A 99 -12.39 6.32 7.14
N ALA A 100 -12.26 6.54 5.84
CA ALA A 100 -13.34 6.98 4.99
C ALA A 100 -14.35 5.83 4.75
N ALA A 101 -15.63 6.19 4.74
CA ALA A 101 -16.68 5.28 4.26
C ALA A 101 -16.57 5.12 2.74
N PHE A 102 -16.67 3.88 2.28
CA PHE A 102 -16.78 3.56 0.86
C PHE A 102 -18.22 3.17 0.55
N ASP A 103 -18.90 3.99 -0.23
CA ASP A 103 -20.19 3.67 -0.86
C ASP A 103 -19.97 3.51 -2.37
N ALA A 104 -20.35 2.35 -2.90
CA ALA A 104 -20.18 2.07 -4.32
C ALA A 104 -21.18 2.83 -5.20
N ASP A 105 -22.35 3.16 -4.66
CA ASP A 105 -23.44 3.82 -5.39
C ASP A 105 -23.17 5.31 -5.60
N GLU A 106 -22.32 5.91 -4.77
CA GLU A 106 -21.83 7.29 -4.93
C GLU A 106 -20.71 7.45 -5.96
N VAL A 107 -20.13 6.33 -6.44
CA VAL A 107 -19.07 6.36 -7.45
C VAL A 107 -19.66 6.39 -8.86
N ASP A 108 -19.05 7.09 -9.80
CA ASP A 108 -19.44 6.99 -11.21
C ASP A 108 -19.04 5.60 -11.78
N GLY A 109 -20.04 4.85 -12.26
CA GLY A 109 -19.84 3.49 -12.75
C GLY A 109 -19.07 3.39 -14.06
N ASP A 110 -19.31 4.32 -14.98
CA ASP A 110 -18.71 4.32 -16.31
C ASP A 110 -17.25 4.77 -16.22
N ALA A 111 -16.98 5.83 -15.46
CA ALA A 111 -15.64 6.29 -15.16
C ALA A 111 -14.82 5.20 -14.43
N ALA A 112 -15.43 4.52 -13.46
CA ALA A 112 -14.79 3.43 -12.73
C ALA A 112 -14.49 2.22 -13.63
N ALA A 113 -15.41 1.84 -14.51
CA ALA A 113 -15.19 0.76 -15.47
C ALA A 113 -14.04 1.10 -16.43
N GLN A 114 -14.04 2.29 -17.03
CA GLN A 114 -12.99 2.75 -17.93
C GLN A 114 -11.63 2.75 -17.22
N PHE A 115 -11.58 3.30 -16.00
CA PHE A 115 -10.37 3.30 -15.17
C PHE A 115 -9.87 1.88 -14.87
N PHE A 116 -10.77 0.99 -14.46
CA PHE A 116 -10.44 -0.39 -14.14
C PHE A 116 -9.85 -1.12 -15.34
N PHE A 117 -10.52 -1.09 -16.49
CA PHE A 117 -10.07 -1.83 -17.68
C PHE A 117 -8.76 -1.28 -18.24
N SER A 118 -8.61 0.04 -18.31
CA SER A 118 -7.37 0.68 -18.79
C SER A 118 -6.19 0.36 -17.87
N THR A 119 -6.38 0.46 -16.55
CA THR A 119 -5.33 0.18 -15.57
C THR A 119 -4.98 -1.31 -15.53
N ARG A 120 -5.99 -2.19 -15.53
CA ARG A 120 -5.82 -3.64 -15.59
C ARG A 120 -5.03 -4.04 -16.84
N ASN A 121 -5.37 -3.51 -18.01
CA ASN A 121 -4.69 -3.86 -19.26
C ASN A 121 -3.21 -3.43 -19.26
N ARG A 122 -2.90 -2.30 -18.61
CA ARG A 122 -1.51 -1.84 -18.44
C ARG A 122 -0.72 -2.71 -17.47
N LEU A 123 -1.33 -3.13 -16.35
CA LEU A 123 -0.65 -3.92 -15.32
C LEU A 123 -0.52 -5.40 -15.72
N TYR A 124 -1.54 -5.94 -16.38
CA TYR A 124 -1.68 -7.36 -16.71
C TYR A 124 -2.13 -7.56 -18.17
N PRO A 125 -1.30 -7.16 -19.15
CA PRO A 125 -1.65 -7.26 -20.56
C PRO A 125 -1.88 -8.72 -20.97
N GLY A 126 -3.02 -8.98 -21.61
CA GLY A 126 -3.39 -10.32 -22.10
C GLY A 126 -3.65 -11.39 -21.03
N VAL A 127 -3.60 -11.02 -19.74
CA VAL A 127 -3.82 -11.96 -18.64
C VAL A 127 -5.29 -12.37 -18.55
N LYS A 128 -5.53 -13.68 -18.49
CA LYS A 128 -6.80 -14.27 -18.06
C LYS A 128 -6.60 -14.84 -16.66
N PRO A 129 -7.18 -14.23 -15.60
CA PRO A 129 -7.11 -14.81 -14.27
C PRO A 129 -7.95 -16.10 -14.21
N SER A 130 -7.49 -17.07 -13.43
CA SER A 130 -8.18 -18.33 -13.15
C SER A 130 -8.14 -18.61 -11.65
N ASP A 131 -9.13 -19.30 -11.12
CA ASP A 131 -9.21 -19.79 -9.75
C ASP A 131 -9.45 -21.31 -9.69
N GLU A 132 -9.31 -22.01 -10.81
CA GLU A 132 -9.59 -23.45 -10.97
C GLU A 132 -8.75 -24.34 -10.03
N GLU A 133 -7.57 -23.86 -9.61
CA GLU A 133 -6.70 -24.57 -8.66
C GLU A 133 -7.15 -24.47 -7.20
N ASP A 134 -8.17 -23.67 -6.92
CA ASP A 134 -8.63 -23.37 -5.56
C ASP A 134 -7.47 -22.94 -4.65
N LEU A 135 -6.48 -22.23 -5.20
CA LEU A 135 -5.22 -21.90 -4.53
C LEU A 135 -5.38 -20.67 -3.61
N ALA A 136 -4.99 -20.79 -2.34
CA ALA A 136 -4.75 -19.64 -1.47
C ALA A 136 -3.31 -19.15 -1.63
N PHE A 137 -3.14 -17.90 -2.06
CA PHE A 137 -1.81 -17.30 -2.22
C PHE A 137 -1.44 -16.42 -1.02
N ILE A 138 -0.27 -16.67 -0.42
CA ILE A 138 0.25 -15.93 0.73
C ILE A 138 1.56 -15.21 0.38
N PRO A 139 1.51 -13.93 -0.04
CA PRO A 139 2.71 -13.12 -0.18
C PRO A 139 3.25 -12.75 1.20
N LEU A 140 4.28 -13.46 1.66
CA LEU A 140 4.92 -13.23 2.95
C LEU A 140 5.71 -11.91 2.91
N GLN A 141 5.81 -11.29 4.09
CA GLN A 141 6.71 -10.18 4.39
C GLN A 141 7.77 -10.68 5.39
N GLY A 142 8.73 -9.83 5.77
CA GLY A 142 9.74 -10.20 6.77
C GLY A 142 9.15 -10.46 8.17
N ARG A 143 10.03 -10.87 9.09
CA ARG A 143 9.69 -11.15 10.51
C ARG A 143 8.58 -12.19 10.69
N LEU A 144 8.83 -13.40 10.16
CA LEU A 144 7.84 -14.48 10.09
C LEU A 144 7.26 -14.93 11.43
N LEU A 145 8.04 -14.81 12.51
CA LEU A 145 7.67 -15.26 13.85
C LEU A 145 7.08 -14.14 14.72
N ASP A 146 7.28 -12.89 14.33
CA ASP A 146 6.87 -11.75 15.15
C ASP A 146 5.41 -11.38 14.86
N HIS A 147 4.72 -11.00 15.93
CA HIS A 147 3.42 -10.34 15.86
C HIS A 147 3.63 -8.84 16.06
N ARG A 148 3.63 -8.09 14.96
CA ARG A 148 3.80 -6.61 15.00
C ARG A 148 2.48 -5.95 15.36
N SER A 149 2.54 -4.71 15.86
CA SER A 149 1.40 -3.94 16.38
C SER A 149 0.21 -3.81 15.43
N PHE A 150 0.44 -3.78 14.11
CA PHE A 150 -0.62 -3.67 13.11
C PHE A 150 -1.16 -5.02 12.62
N GLN A 151 -0.60 -6.12 13.09
CA GLN A 151 -1.00 -7.47 12.69
C GLN A 151 -1.98 -8.04 13.71
N SER A 152 -2.82 -8.99 13.32
CA SER A 152 -3.69 -9.74 14.24
C SER A 152 -2.96 -10.96 14.82
N VAL A 153 -2.08 -11.54 14.01
CA VAL A 153 -1.26 -12.72 14.32
C VAL A 153 0.05 -12.65 13.53
N SER A 154 1.06 -13.44 13.90
CA SER A 154 2.31 -13.51 13.13
C SER A 154 2.11 -14.10 11.73
N PRO A 155 3.03 -13.87 10.76
CA PRO A 155 2.94 -14.47 9.44
C PRO A 155 2.85 -16.01 9.44
N VAL A 156 3.54 -16.68 10.36
CA VAL A 156 3.43 -18.14 10.55
C VAL A 156 2.04 -18.55 11.04
N GLN A 157 1.50 -17.86 12.05
CA GLN A 157 0.14 -18.13 12.54
C GLN A 157 -0.91 -17.87 11.46
N MET A 158 -0.75 -16.83 10.65
CA MET A 158 -1.64 -16.57 9.50
C MET A 158 -1.70 -17.75 8.53
N ILE A 159 -0.57 -18.41 8.25
CA ILE A 159 -0.54 -19.61 7.39
C ILE A 159 -1.38 -20.74 8.02
N GLU A 160 -1.23 -20.98 9.32
CA GLU A 160 -2.01 -21.99 10.04
C GLU A 160 -3.51 -21.68 10.01
N GLU A 161 -3.91 -20.41 10.23
CA GLU A 161 -5.31 -19.98 10.17
C GLU A 161 -5.93 -20.19 8.78
N VAL A 162 -5.15 -19.95 7.71
CA VAL A 162 -5.55 -20.24 6.33
C VAL A 162 -5.67 -21.75 6.11
N LEU A 163 -4.70 -22.54 6.55
CA LEU A 163 -4.73 -24.01 6.40
C LEU A 163 -5.90 -24.66 7.15
N ALA A 164 -6.30 -24.09 8.28
CA ALA A 164 -7.44 -24.55 9.07
C ALA A 164 -8.79 -24.29 8.38
N ARG A 165 -8.91 -23.21 7.59
CA ARG A 165 -10.18 -22.78 6.97
C ARG A 165 -10.27 -23.02 5.47
N HIS A 166 -9.17 -23.34 4.82
CA HIS A 166 -9.10 -23.58 3.39
C HIS A 166 -8.67 -25.01 3.07
N SER A 167 -9.46 -25.70 2.25
CA SER A 167 -9.19 -27.10 1.87
C SER A 167 -8.29 -27.25 0.65
N GLY A 168 -8.12 -26.20 -0.15
CA GLY A 168 -7.30 -26.23 -1.36
C GLY A 168 -5.80 -26.09 -1.08
N PRO A 169 -4.98 -26.03 -2.15
CA PRO A 169 -3.56 -25.72 -2.06
C PRO A 169 -3.31 -24.36 -1.41
N VAL A 170 -2.23 -24.26 -0.64
CA VAL A 170 -1.75 -23.00 -0.04
C VAL A 170 -0.30 -22.80 -0.47
N VAL A 171 -0.02 -21.68 -1.15
CA VAL A 171 1.34 -21.36 -1.58
C VAL A 171 1.76 -20.02 -1.02
N ALA A 172 2.86 -20.01 -0.27
CA ALA A 172 3.49 -18.79 0.20
C ALA A 172 4.68 -18.39 -0.68
N THR A 173 4.93 -17.08 -0.83
CA THR A 173 6.17 -16.59 -1.45
C THR A 173 6.97 -15.72 -0.49
N LEU A 174 8.27 -15.96 -0.42
CA LEU A 174 9.22 -15.10 0.29
C LEU A 174 9.43 -13.79 -0.49
N HIS A 175 9.34 -12.66 0.21
CA HIS A 175 9.66 -11.35 -0.35
C HIS A 175 11.17 -11.22 -0.65
N PRO A 176 11.58 -10.77 -1.84
CA PRO A 176 12.98 -10.79 -2.27
C PRO A 176 13.89 -9.79 -1.53
N ASN A 177 13.31 -8.74 -0.95
CA ASN A 177 14.05 -7.69 -0.23
C ASN A 177 13.99 -7.87 1.30
N GLU A 178 13.73 -9.08 1.78
CA GLU A 178 13.65 -9.39 3.20
C GLU A 178 14.69 -10.45 3.55
N ASP A 179 15.36 -10.25 4.67
CA ASP A 179 16.26 -11.25 5.25
C ASP A 179 15.47 -12.13 6.23
N TYR A 180 15.47 -13.44 5.97
CA TYR A 180 14.77 -14.41 6.81
C TYR A 180 15.74 -15.07 7.77
N THR A 181 15.34 -15.16 9.04
CA THR A 181 16.11 -15.91 10.04
C THR A 181 15.99 -17.41 9.79
N ALA A 182 17.03 -18.18 10.15
CA ALA A 182 16.99 -19.64 10.06
C ALA A 182 15.75 -20.23 10.73
N ARG A 183 15.43 -19.76 11.95
CA ARG A 183 14.22 -20.15 12.69
C ARG A 183 12.91 -19.85 11.95
N GLY A 184 12.87 -18.75 11.20
CA GLY A 184 11.70 -18.41 10.38
C GLY A 184 11.52 -19.38 9.23
N ILE A 185 12.60 -19.78 8.55
CA ILE A 185 12.57 -20.79 7.48
C ILE A 185 12.23 -22.17 8.04
N GLU A 186 12.86 -22.59 9.13
CA GLU A 186 12.55 -23.86 9.82
C GLU A 186 11.06 -23.96 10.19
N ALA A 187 10.43 -22.85 10.60
CA ALA A 187 8.99 -22.84 10.89
C ALA A 187 8.15 -23.09 9.63
N LEU A 188 8.52 -22.52 8.47
CA LEU A 188 7.83 -22.78 7.20
C LEU A 188 8.03 -24.23 6.74
N GLU A 189 9.25 -24.77 6.88
CA GLU A 189 9.55 -26.17 6.58
C GLU A 189 8.74 -27.13 7.47
N ALA A 190 8.61 -26.82 8.77
CA ALA A 190 7.79 -27.59 9.69
C ALA A 190 6.30 -27.57 9.31
N ILE A 191 5.75 -26.43 8.88
CA ILE A 191 4.38 -26.38 8.34
C ILE A 191 4.27 -27.24 7.08
N SER A 192 5.21 -27.13 6.14
CA SER A 192 5.20 -27.90 4.89
C SER A 192 5.27 -29.41 5.14
N ALA A 193 6.02 -29.84 6.16
CA ALA A 193 6.11 -31.25 6.53
C ALA A 193 4.80 -31.78 7.13
N ARG A 194 4.08 -30.97 7.91
CA ARG A 194 2.79 -31.34 8.53
C ARG A 194 1.61 -31.25 7.56
N HIS A 195 1.67 -30.33 6.58
CA HIS A 195 0.58 -30.04 5.66
C HIS A 195 1.03 -30.20 4.20
N PRO A 196 0.77 -31.36 3.55
CA PRO A 196 1.17 -31.59 2.16
C PRO A 196 0.57 -30.62 1.13
N ARG A 197 -0.50 -29.91 1.49
CA ARG A 197 -1.12 -28.86 0.66
C ARG A 197 -0.43 -27.51 0.77
N PHE A 198 0.47 -27.33 1.75
CA PHE A 198 1.26 -26.13 1.92
C PHE A 198 2.63 -26.29 1.27
N ARG A 199 3.05 -25.27 0.53
CA ARG A 199 4.44 -25.08 0.11
C ARG A 199 4.80 -23.60 0.13
N PHE A 200 6.09 -23.31 0.22
CA PHE A 200 6.61 -21.96 0.05
C PHE A 200 7.74 -21.93 -0.98
N GLN A 201 7.93 -20.79 -1.63
CA GLN A 201 8.95 -20.62 -2.67
C GLN A 201 9.47 -19.18 -2.71
N SER A 202 10.63 -18.99 -3.32
CA SER A 202 11.15 -17.66 -3.67
C SER A 202 10.63 -17.24 -5.04
N GLY A 203 10.05 -16.03 -5.12
CA GLY A 203 9.53 -15.48 -6.36
C GLY A 203 8.28 -16.21 -6.91
N GLY A 204 7.90 -15.88 -8.15
CA GLY A 204 6.70 -16.42 -8.79
C GLY A 204 5.37 -15.79 -8.34
N SER A 205 5.39 -14.78 -7.48
CA SER A 205 4.20 -14.12 -6.91
C SER A 205 3.21 -13.63 -7.98
N ARG A 206 3.68 -13.10 -9.11
CA ARG A 206 2.81 -12.63 -10.20
C ARG A 206 2.06 -13.78 -10.88
N GLU A 207 2.68 -14.94 -11.01
CA GLU A 207 2.04 -16.11 -11.61
C GLU A 207 1.02 -16.71 -10.66
N LEU A 208 1.38 -16.84 -9.37
CA LEU A 208 0.46 -17.30 -8.33
C LEU A 208 -0.74 -16.37 -8.19
N LEU A 209 -0.54 -15.05 -8.23
CA LEU A 209 -1.62 -14.07 -8.15
C LEU A 209 -2.66 -14.26 -9.28
N ARG A 210 -2.22 -14.65 -10.48
CA ARG A 210 -3.12 -14.88 -11.62
C ARG A 210 -3.99 -16.13 -11.47
N ARG A 211 -3.49 -17.15 -10.75
CA ARG A 211 -4.08 -18.49 -10.65
C ARG A 211 -4.73 -18.77 -9.28
N CYS A 212 -4.46 -17.92 -8.29
CA CYS A 212 -5.04 -18.06 -6.97
C CYS A 212 -6.54 -17.80 -6.99
N ARG A 213 -7.27 -18.46 -6.09
CA ARG A 213 -8.66 -18.11 -5.77
C ARG A 213 -8.71 -16.84 -4.94
N PHE A 214 -7.85 -16.71 -3.94
CA PHE A 214 -7.79 -15.54 -3.08
C PHE A 214 -6.37 -15.30 -2.55
N VAL A 215 -6.13 -14.10 -2.05
CA VAL A 215 -4.88 -13.70 -1.38
C VAL A 215 -5.12 -13.63 0.13
N ALA A 216 -4.29 -14.28 0.93
CA ALA A 216 -4.24 -14.04 2.37
C ALA A 216 -2.90 -13.39 2.71
N THR A 217 -2.92 -12.23 3.34
CA THR A 217 -1.70 -11.47 3.65
C THR A 217 -1.87 -10.63 4.90
N GLN A 218 -0.76 -10.15 5.44
CA GLN A 218 -0.78 -9.14 6.48
C GLN A 218 -1.34 -7.83 5.90
N ASN A 219 -0.57 -7.16 5.05
CA ASN A 219 -1.03 -5.99 4.28
C ASN A 219 -0.22 -5.78 2.99
N SER A 220 0.15 -6.87 2.32
CA SER A 220 0.96 -6.81 1.10
C SER A 220 0.24 -6.08 -0.04
N ALA A 221 1.01 -5.32 -0.83
CA ALA A 221 0.59 -4.68 -2.07
C ALA A 221 -0.07 -5.66 -3.07
N LEU A 222 0.34 -6.94 -3.02
CA LEU A 222 -0.18 -7.98 -3.90
C LEU A 222 -1.67 -8.26 -3.68
N ALA A 223 -2.24 -7.96 -2.51
CA ALA A 223 -3.68 -8.03 -2.30
C ALA A 223 -4.42 -6.94 -3.11
N LEU A 224 -3.96 -5.68 -3.05
CA LEU A 224 -4.54 -4.60 -3.86
C LEU A 224 -4.36 -4.88 -5.37
N GLU A 225 -3.17 -5.32 -5.78
CA GLU A 225 -2.92 -5.74 -7.16
C GLU A 225 -3.87 -6.87 -7.60
N GLY A 226 -4.14 -7.83 -6.71
CA GLY A 226 -5.10 -8.91 -6.92
C GLY A 226 -6.51 -8.44 -7.25
N PHE A 227 -6.95 -7.29 -6.72
CA PHE A 227 -8.24 -6.71 -7.08
C PHE A 227 -8.35 -6.38 -8.58
N PHE A 228 -7.27 -5.99 -9.27
CA PHE A 228 -7.31 -5.81 -10.73
C PHE A 228 -7.54 -7.12 -11.49
N LEU A 229 -7.29 -8.26 -10.85
CA LEU A 229 -7.57 -9.60 -11.34
C LEU A 229 -8.84 -10.20 -10.70
N ARG A 230 -9.61 -9.37 -9.98
CA ARG A 230 -10.81 -9.76 -9.22
C ARG A 230 -10.55 -10.87 -8.21
N LYS A 231 -9.35 -10.92 -7.64
CA LYS A 231 -8.99 -11.86 -6.57
C LYS A 231 -9.40 -11.25 -5.22
N PRO A 232 -10.34 -11.84 -4.47
CA PRO A 232 -10.64 -11.39 -3.12
C PRO A 232 -9.42 -11.56 -2.22
N ALA A 233 -9.41 -10.82 -1.11
CA ALA A 233 -8.31 -10.83 -0.16
C ALA A 233 -8.79 -10.95 1.28
N ILE A 234 -7.97 -11.61 2.10
CA ILE A 234 -8.06 -11.61 3.56
C ILE A 234 -6.83 -10.89 4.10
N LEU A 235 -7.06 -9.85 4.90
CA LEU A 235 -6.05 -9.05 5.55
C LEU A 235 -5.95 -9.43 7.02
N PHE A 236 -4.78 -9.91 7.41
CA PHE A 236 -4.43 -10.20 8.79
C PHE A 236 -3.80 -9.00 9.50
N GLY A 237 -3.42 -7.95 8.76
CA GLY A 237 -2.95 -6.70 9.30
C GLY A 237 -3.78 -5.50 8.86
N LEU A 238 -3.66 -4.41 9.62
CA LEU A 238 -4.26 -3.13 9.31
C LEU A 238 -3.71 -2.60 7.97
N SER A 239 -4.61 -2.00 7.19
CA SER A 239 -4.32 -1.52 5.84
C SER A 239 -5.25 -0.36 5.46
N ASP A 240 -4.79 0.52 4.57
CA ASP A 240 -5.59 1.58 3.96
C ASP A 240 -6.62 1.08 2.94
N PHE A 241 -6.41 -0.12 2.39
CA PHE A 241 -7.26 -0.67 1.33
C PHE A 241 -8.22 -1.78 1.79
N HIS A 242 -8.57 -1.81 3.08
CA HIS A 242 -9.29 -2.93 3.69
C HIS A 242 -10.80 -3.01 3.35
N HIS A 243 -11.40 -1.98 2.76
CA HIS A 243 -12.86 -1.83 2.64
C HIS A 243 -13.56 -3.01 1.94
N ILE A 244 -12.96 -3.53 0.87
CA ILE A 244 -13.52 -4.66 0.10
C ILE A 244 -12.85 -6.01 0.39
N ALA A 245 -11.96 -6.05 1.38
CA ALA A 245 -11.31 -7.28 1.84
C ALA A 245 -12.02 -7.82 3.09
N GLY A 246 -11.91 -9.12 3.33
CA GLY A 246 -12.07 -9.64 4.68
C GLY A 246 -10.92 -9.13 5.54
N SER A 247 -11.19 -8.52 6.68
CA SER A 247 -10.15 -7.91 7.51
C SER A 247 -10.24 -8.48 8.92
N VAL A 248 -9.28 -9.31 9.31
CA VAL A 248 -9.24 -9.92 10.65
C VAL A 248 -9.20 -8.86 11.76
N PRO A 249 -8.40 -7.77 11.67
CA PRO A 249 -8.44 -6.71 12.68
C PRO A 249 -9.80 -6.01 12.83
N ARG A 250 -10.59 -5.92 11.75
CA ARG A 250 -11.88 -5.21 11.72
C ARG A 250 -13.06 -6.13 12.06
N ASP A 251 -13.07 -7.31 11.45
CA ASP A 251 -14.22 -8.21 11.38
C ASP A 251 -14.08 -9.40 12.35
N GLY A 252 -12.85 -9.73 12.77
CA GLY A 252 -12.52 -11.01 13.37
C GLY A 252 -12.28 -12.11 12.33
N ILE A 253 -11.66 -13.21 12.75
CA ILE A 253 -11.15 -14.25 11.84
C ILE A 253 -12.26 -14.93 11.03
N GLU A 254 -13.37 -15.32 11.66
CA GLU A 254 -14.44 -16.05 10.96
C GLU A 254 -15.12 -15.15 9.93
N ALA A 255 -15.54 -13.95 10.33
CA ALA A 255 -16.22 -13.01 9.44
C ALA A 255 -15.32 -12.54 8.28
N ALA A 256 -14.01 -12.43 8.50
CA ALA A 256 -13.06 -12.12 7.44
C ALA A 256 -12.99 -13.21 6.36
N PHE A 257 -13.05 -14.50 6.71
CA PHE A 257 -13.10 -15.58 5.72
C PHE A 257 -14.46 -15.65 5.02
N GLU A 258 -15.53 -15.37 5.75
CA GLU A 258 -16.90 -15.33 5.26
C GLU A 258 -17.07 -14.36 4.07
N LYS A 259 -16.31 -13.25 4.08
CA LYS A 259 -16.24 -12.27 2.98
C LYS A 259 -15.76 -12.84 1.64
N LEU A 260 -15.05 -13.97 1.62
CA LEU A 260 -14.64 -14.63 0.37
C LEU A 260 -15.83 -15.12 -0.47
N ARG A 261 -17.02 -15.23 0.13
CA ARG A 261 -18.25 -15.63 -0.58
C ARG A 261 -18.99 -14.45 -1.22
N GLU A 262 -18.55 -13.23 -0.94
CA GLU A 262 -19.15 -12.02 -1.51
C GLU A 262 -18.47 -11.63 -2.82
N THR A 263 -19.19 -10.86 -3.65
CA THR A 263 -18.63 -10.25 -4.87
C THR A 263 -18.50 -8.74 -4.66
N PRO A 264 -17.30 -8.22 -4.36
CA PRO A 264 -17.14 -6.79 -4.11
C PRO A 264 -17.25 -5.96 -5.39
N PRO A 265 -17.64 -4.67 -5.29
CA PRO A 265 -17.71 -3.72 -6.40
C PRO A 265 -16.31 -3.21 -6.81
N VAL A 266 -15.44 -4.13 -7.21
CA VAL A 266 -13.99 -3.92 -7.43
C VAL A 266 -13.65 -2.69 -8.28
N ALA A 267 -14.33 -2.48 -9.41
CA ALA A 267 -13.99 -1.39 -10.32
C ALA A 267 -14.26 -0.02 -9.66
N ARG A 268 -15.42 0.12 -9.02
CA ARG A 268 -15.83 1.32 -8.27
C ARG A 268 -14.89 1.58 -7.11
N TYR A 269 -14.55 0.52 -6.37
CA TYR A 269 -13.61 0.62 -5.26
C TYR A 269 -12.22 1.07 -5.69
N LEU A 270 -11.63 0.45 -6.72
CA LEU A 270 -10.29 0.82 -7.16
C LEU A 270 -10.25 2.24 -7.74
N TYR A 271 -11.31 2.68 -8.41
CA TYR A 271 -11.44 4.06 -8.86
C TYR A 271 -11.54 5.04 -7.68
N TRP A 272 -12.40 4.75 -6.71
CA TRP A 272 -12.51 5.54 -5.49
C TRP A 272 -11.16 5.62 -4.76
N PHE A 273 -10.56 4.47 -4.44
CA PHE A 273 -9.32 4.39 -3.67
C PHE A 273 -8.13 5.05 -4.37
N LEU A 274 -7.94 4.81 -5.68
CA LEU A 274 -6.79 5.35 -6.41
C LEU A 274 -7.06 6.74 -6.99
N GLN A 275 -8.15 6.92 -7.73
CA GLN A 275 -8.38 8.16 -8.47
C GLN A 275 -9.00 9.24 -7.59
N LEU A 276 -9.92 8.90 -6.68
CA LEU A 276 -10.61 9.89 -5.85
C LEU A 276 -9.88 10.17 -4.53
N GLN A 277 -9.36 9.15 -3.85
CA GLN A 277 -8.74 9.29 -2.53
C GLN A 277 -7.24 9.59 -2.56
N SER A 278 -6.57 9.44 -3.71
CA SER A 278 -5.12 9.70 -3.84
C SER A 278 -4.80 10.78 -4.88
N LEU A 279 -3.55 11.27 -4.85
CA LEU A 279 -3.02 12.23 -5.81
C LEU A 279 -2.44 11.49 -7.02
N ASN A 280 -2.98 11.75 -8.21
CA ASN A 280 -2.47 11.17 -9.45
C ASN A 280 -1.48 12.11 -10.14
N ALA A 281 -0.18 11.86 -9.97
CA ALA A 281 0.89 12.66 -10.56
C ALA A 281 0.99 12.54 -12.10
N GLY A 282 0.15 11.76 -12.76
CA GLY A 282 0.03 11.70 -14.23
C GLY A 282 -1.10 12.55 -14.79
N ARG A 283 -1.89 13.24 -13.95
CA ARG A 283 -3.09 13.99 -14.37
C ARG A 283 -2.88 15.50 -14.33
N PRO A 284 -3.53 16.29 -15.19
CA PRO A 284 -3.35 17.74 -15.24
C PRO A 284 -3.77 18.45 -13.93
N GLU A 285 -4.75 17.92 -13.21
CA GLU A 285 -5.26 18.50 -11.95
C GLU A 285 -4.38 18.24 -10.70
N PHE A 286 -3.23 17.59 -10.85
CA PHE A 286 -2.40 17.17 -9.71
C PHE A 286 -1.97 18.31 -8.80
N GLU A 287 -1.46 19.43 -9.36
CA GLU A 287 -0.92 20.54 -8.57
C GLU A 287 -2.02 21.20 -7.71
N ASP A 288 -3.22 21.37 -8.25
CA ASP A 288 -4.37 21.91 -7.52
C ASP A 288 -4.82 20.98 -6.40
N ARG A 289 -4.90 19.67 -6.69
CA ARG A 289 -5.24 18.66 -5.67
C ARG A 289 -4.17 18.56 -4.58
N LEU A 290 -2.90 18.65 -4.95
CA LEU A 290 -1.78 18.66 -4.01
C LEU A 290 -1.87 19.86 -3.08
N ARG A 291 -2.02 21.09 -3.62
CA ARG A 291 -2.17 22.30 -2.77
C ARG A 291 -3.38 22.21 -1.84
N SER A 292 -4.50 21.70 -2.33
CA SER A 292 -5.68 21.44 -1.50
C SER A 292 -5.37 20.45 -0.36
N ARG A 293 -4.60 19.39 -0.66
CA ARG A 293 -4.17 18.42 0.35
C ARG A 293 -3.23 19.02 1.39
N LEU A 294 -2.29 19.88 0.98
CA LEU A 294 -1.39 20.58 1.90
C LEU A 294 -2.18 21.54 2.81
N ARG A 295 -3.12 22.32 2.26
CA ARG A 295 -4.03 23.17 3.05
C ARG A 295 -4.87 22.41 4.04
N HIS A 296 -5.35 21.23 3.67
CA HIS A 296 -6.11 20.36 4.57
C HIS A 296 -5.32 20.00 5.83
N PHE A 297 -3.99 19.87 5.73
CA PHE A 297 -3.11 19.67 6.88
C PHE A 297 -2.55 20.98 7.48
N GLY A 298 -3.18 22.11 7.20
CA GLY A 298 -2.85 23.40 7.79
C GLY A 298 -1.64 24.11 7.19
N TRP A 299 -1.15 23.70 6.01
CA TRP A 299 -0.09 24.45 5.33
C TRP A 299 -0.71 25.68 4.63
N PRO A 300 -0.17 26.90 4.85
CA PRO A 300 -0.71 28.14 4.29
C PRO A 300 -0.22 28.35 2.85
N ILE A 301 -0.73 27.54 1.92
CA ILE A 301 -0.35 27.49 0.49
C ILE A 301 -1.56 27.46 -0.44
#